data_AF-I0L0B1-F1
#
_entry.id   AF-I0L0B1-F1
#
_cell.length_a   1.000
_cell.length_b   1.000
_cell.length_c   1.000
_cell.angle_alpha   90.00
_cell.angle_beta   90.00
_cell.angle_gamma   90.00
#
_symmetry.space_group_name_H-M   'P 1'
#
loop_
_entity.id
_entity.type
_entity.pdbx_description
1 polymer ?
#
loop_
_entity_poly.entity_id
_entity_poly.type
_entity_poly.pdbx_seq_one_letter_code
_entity_poly.pdbx_strand_id
1 'polypeptide(L)'
;MTTETAPAGRITLPGGEMLAWSDLPKERLADGGPLAALAARIVPPGARVLLAGPHDPALLDRLAHAEVTCLLRSHPDAVALAQRAARVIVGGPAGLPDDETYDVVIAAAGLDQVESVEGTRLGWNGVLTRLVAAVRPGGALLLRLDNPLGLHRLVSTTPWHAARDDSAWVIGGVLDQAHPANRDQLRERLTGAGLRPRACWAAYPDGATATALLDADQLDRGAGCGLFDAVLHGACAGAFGAATVLQDPARLAVDALHAGRAADLAPAWLMLARRPGGPTDPGADGNLPVALAQTGQSGQPGTGVLEVLDDPSGWRWGHHAGADAGTTTAAAPFASREAAYRDPAALSGPVPTGRLLHTLLLDAALRRDLATLRTLLHGYAGWLAGQAGADGRLAGAAALASTDNVVVDGERYAVLDPSWRATDTLPGDVALARGLWRFAAALLTGGYAHPWSSTLDVAGLTVVLGGLAGHDLDRATVAEAVRAEAAIAATLHGLDAERRAALATELQAVAPTDPPVGAHSYQQLREAWLRQREEISRLAALTRWTDELLTSRERALRRAEAKIGLLSGSISYRVGRLAITPARLAKRGARAAKRRARSALAPRQEEQQ
;
A
#
# COMPACT_ATOMS: atom_id res chain seq x y z
N MET A 1 -22.62 -7.42 35.49
CA MET A 1 -21.63 -6.86 36.44
C MET A 1 -21.26 -7.93 37.45
N THR A 2 -20.30 -8.77 37.12
CA THR A 2 -19.59 -9.61 38.08
C THR A 2 -18.28 -8.89 38.38
N THR A 3 -18.14 -8.37 39.60
CA THR A 3 -16.90 -7.79 40.11
C THR A 3 -15.90 -8.92 40.35
N GLU A 4 -15.29 -9.39 39.28
CA GLU A 4 -14.07 -10.18 39.36
C GLU A 4 -13.02 -9.24 39.94
N THR A 5 -12.57 -9.56 41.16
CA THR A 5 -11.66 -8.72 41.93
C THR A 5 -10.36 -8.64 41.15
N ALA A 6 -10.07 -7.46 40.56
CA ALA A 6 -8.81 -7.18 39.91
C ALA A 6 -7.64 -7.60 40.84
N PRO A 7 -6.47 -7.98 40.31
CA PRO A 7 -5.33 -8.36 41.14
C PRO A 7 -4.90 -7.18 42.01
N ALA A 8 -5.46 -7.11 43.22
CA ALA A 8 -5.47 -5.92 44.09
C ALA A 8 -4.08 -5.52 44.59
N GLY A 9 -3.07 -6.39 44.42
CA GLY A 9 -1.69 -6.11 44.80
C GLY A 9 -0.86 -5.36 43.76
N ARG A 10 -1.31 -5.24 42.50
CA ARG A 10 -0.51 -4.64 41.40
C ARG A 10 -1.01 -3.29 40.92
N ILE A 11 -2.24 -2.91 41.26
CA ILE A 11 -2.87 -1.66 40.80
C ILE A 11 -2.88 -0.66 41.96
N THR A 12 -2.33 0.53 41.74
CA THR A 12 -2.36 1.67 42.69
C THR A 12 -3.26 2.77 42.14
N LEU A 13 -4.14 3.31 42.98
CA LEU A 13 -5.06 4.40 42.65
C LEU A 13 -4.70 5.66 43.47
N PRO A 14 -3.75 6.50 43.03
CA PRO A 14 -3.36 7.72 43.75
C PRO A 14 -4.39 8.87 43.64
N GLY A 15 -5.41 8.73 42.78
CA GLY A 15 -6.46 9.74 42.56
C GLY A 15 -6.46 10.29 41.13
N GLY A 16 -7.65 10.65 40.64
CA GLY A 16 -7.88 11.17 39.29
C GLY A 16 -8.02 10.06 38.24
N GLU A 17 -8.42 8.85 38.63
CA GLU A 17 -8.67 7.72 37.75
C GLU A 17 -9.99 7.86 36.94
N MET A 18 -9.95 7.42 35.70
CA MET A 18 -11.11 7.31 34.82
C MET A 18 -11.69 5.89 34.89
N LEU A 19 -12.84 5.75 35.55
CA LEU A 19 -13.38 4.44 35.94
C LEU A 19 -14.13 3.69 34.82
N ALA A 20 -14.64 4.39 33.81
CA ALA A 20 -15.60 3.83 32.84
C ALA A 20 -15.12 3.84 31.38
N TRP A 21 -13.97 4.45 31.07
CA TRP A 21 -13.48 4.62 29.70
C TRP A 21 -12.23 3.82 29.46
N SER A 22 -12.00 3.44 28.20
CA SER A 22 -10.80 2.73 27.76
C SER A 22 -10.11 3.57 26.69
N ASP A 23 -8.83 3.82 26.87
CA ASP A 23 -7.99 4.47 25.89
C ASP A 23 -7.17 3.44 25.06
N LEU A 24 -7.29 2.15 25.37
CA LEU A 24 -6.59 1.10 24.62
C LEU A 24 -7.02 1.11 23.14
N PRO A 25 -6.05 0.93 22.22
CA PRO A 25 -6.35 0.94 20.80
C PRO A 25 -7.28 -0.23 20.44
N LYS A 26 -8.33 0.10 19.67
CA LYS A 26 -9.30 -0.89 19.15
C LYS A 26 -8.63 -1.80 18.12
N GLU A 27 -7.79 -1.23 17.27
CA GLU A 27 -6.97 -1.95 16.31
C GLU A 27 -5.63 -2.30 16.91
N ARG A 28 -5.21 -3.56 16.72
CA ARG A 28 -3.95 -4.08 17.26
C ARG A 28 -3.08 -4.59 16.13
N LEU A 29 -1.81 -4.20 16.17
CA LEU A 29 -0.82 -4.67 15.22
C LEU A 29 -0.23 -5.99 15.72
N ALA A 30 0.15 -6.86 14.78
CA ALA A 30 0.87 -8.08 15.15
C ALA A 30 2.16 -7.71 15.91
N ASP A 31 2.38 -8.37 17.04
CA ASP A 31 3.51 -8.16 17.95
C ASP A 31 3.72 -6.71 18.44
N GLY A 32 2.68 -5.86 18.40
CA GLY A 32 2.77 -4.44 18.79
C GLY A 32 3.44 -3.54 17.76
N GLY A 33 3.76 -4.07 16.58
CA GLY A 33 4.25 -3.32 15.42
C GLY A 33 5.60 -2.61 15.61
N PRO A 34 5.90 -1.63 14.73
CA PRO A 34 7.16 -0.87 14.72
C PRO A 34 7.51 -0.20 16.07
N LEU A 35 6.52 0.28 16.81
CA LEU A 35 6.75 0.89 18.12
C LEU A 35 7.34 -0.12 19.11
N ALA A 36 6.79 -1.33 19.15
CA ALA A 36 7.29 -2.37 20.04
C ALA A 36 8.70 -2.84 19.65
N ALA A 37 8.99 -2.96 18.35
CA ALA A 37 10.34 -3.24 17.87
C ALA A 37 11.35 -2.15 18.27
N LEU A 38 10.97 -0.87 18.14
CA LEU A 38 11.81 0.26 18.56
C LEU A 38 12.05 0.26 20.06
N ALA A 39 11.00 0.07 20.86
CA ALA A 39 11.08 0.06 22.32
C ALA A 39 11.99 -1.08 22.83
N ALA A 40 11.84 -2.30 22.29
CA ALA A 40 12.68 -3.43 22.64
C ALA A 40 14.17 -3.18 22.37
N ARG A 41 14.49 -2.38 21.35
CA ARG A 41 15.88 -2.01 21.01
C ARG A 41 16.46 -0.93 21.92
N ILE A 42 15.63 -0.01 22.40
CA ILE A 42 16.05 1.11 23.27
C ILE A 42 16.16 0.67 24.74
N VAL A 43 15.33 -0.28 25.18
CA VAL A 43 15.24 -0.75 26.56
C VAL A 43 16.25 -1.86 26.86
N PRO A 44 17.25 -1.63 27.74
CA PRO A 44 18.18 -2.67 28.15
C PRO A 44 17.50 -3.79 28.97
N PRO A 45 18.02 -5.03 28.93
CA PRO A 45 17.63 -6.10 29.86
C PRO A 45 17.78 -5.67 31.32
N GLY A 46 16.76 -5.95 32.13
CA GLY A 46 16.68 -5.62 33.54
C GLY A 46 16.43 -4.14 33.85
N ALA A 47 16.20 -3.29 32.85
CA ALA A 47 15.93 -1.88 33.07
C ALA A 47 14.57 -1.65 33.74
N ARG A 48 14.47 -0.62 34.58
CA ARG A 48 13.21 -0.10 35.11
C ARG A 48 12.59 0.84 34.10
N VAL A 49 11.40 0.48 33.62
CA VAL A 49 10.70 1.21 32.56
C VAL A 49 9.40 1.80 33.09
N LEU A 50 9.17 3.08 32.84
CA LEU A 50 7.85 3.70 33.00
C LEU A 50 7.17 3.77 31.63
N LEU A 51 6.12 2.99 31.44
CA LEU A 51 5.25 3.05 30.25
C LEU A 51 4.07 3.98 30.54
N ALA A 52 4.14 5.21 30.06
CA ALA A 52 3.17 6.27 30.33
C ALA A 52 2.15 6.41 29.19
N GLY A 53 0.89 6.13 29.49
CA GLY A 53 -0.25 6.17 28.57
C GLY A 53 -0.66 4.78 28.06
N PRO A 54 -1.79 4.69 27.36
CA PRO A 54 -2.31 3.44 26.81
C PRO A 54 -1.44 2.93 25.67
N HIS A 55 -1.07 1.66 25.71
CA HIS A 55 -0.29 1.00 24.65
C HIS A 55 -0.85 -0.39 24.38
N ASP A 56 -0.60 -0.91 23.19
CA ASP A 56 -0.94 -2.30 22.84
C ASP A 56 -0.30 -3.26 23.87
N PRO A 57 -1.05 -4.21 24.45
CA PRO A 57 -0.49 -5.22 25.36
C PRO A 57 0.73 -5.96 24.80
N ALA A 58 0.82 -6.14 23.47
CA ALA A 58 1.96 -6.79 22.84
C ALA A 58 3.28 -6.03 23.02
N LEU A 59 3.23 -4.71 23.29
CA LEU A 59 4.41 -3.93 23.69
C LEU A 59 4.98 -4.41 25.02
N LEU A 60 4.11 -4.75 26.00
CA LEU A 60 4.56 -5.28 27.28
C LEU A 60 5.19 -6.67 27.11
N ASP A 61 4.61 -7.50 26.24
CA ASP A 61 5.17 -8.82 25.93
C ASP A 61 6.58 -8.70 25.31
N ARG A 62 6.80 -7.70 24.44
CA ARG A 62 8.11 -7.37 23.85
C ARG A 62 9.10 -6.75 24.84
N LEU A 63 8.63 -6.24 25.98
CA LEU A 63 9.43 -5.66 27.05
C LEU A 63 9.56 -6.60 28.27
N ALA A 64 9.23 -7.89 28.13
CA ALA A 64 9.30 -8.86 29.22
C ALA A 64 10.72 -9.03 29.82
N HIS A 65 11.76 -8.58 29.12
CA HIS A 65 13.13 -8.52 29.65
C HIS A 65 13.40 -7.36 30.62
N ALA A 66 12.42 -6.48 30.85
CA ALA A 66 12.53 -5.30 31.68
C ALA A 66 11.45 -5.27 32.79
N GLU A 67 11.68 -4.48 33.84
CA GLU A 67 10.71 -4.25 34.90
C GLU A 67 9.81 -3.07 34.51
N VAL A 68 8.59 -3.36 34.04
CA VAL A 68 7.69 -2.32 33.51
C VAL A 68 6.64 -1.89 34.54
N THR A 69 6.64 -0.60 34.84
CA THR A 69 5.55 0.11 35.54
C THR A 69 4.70 0.85 34.52
N CYS A 70 3.40 0.61 34.49
CA CYS A 70 2.46 1.34 33.63
C CYS A 70 1.84 2.53 34.38
N LEU A 71 1.77 3.69 33.75
CA LEU A 71 0.95 4.83 34.18
C LEU A 71 -0.20 5.01 33.18
N LEU A 72 -1.44 4.78 33.61
CA LEU A 72 -2.63 4.85 32.78
C LEU A 72 -3.65 5.75 33.46
N ARG A 73 -4.46 6.50 32.71
CA ARG A 73 -5.59 7.22 33.33
C ARG A 73 -6.83 6.33 33.51
N SER A 74 -6.97 5.29 32.69
CA SER A 74 -8.12 4.37 32.68
C SER A 74 -7.96 3.18 33.63
N HIS A 75 -8.97 2.94 34.47
CA HIS A 75 -9.05 1.74 35.31
C HIS A 75 -9.34 0.45 34.51
N PRO A 76 -10.30 0.42 33.55
CA PRO A 76 -10.47 -0.74 32.68
C PRO A 76 -9.19 -1.19 31.98
N ASP A 77 -8.38 -0.25 31.49
CA ASP A 77 -7.11 -0.55 30.84
C ASP A 77 -6.09 -1.12 31.82
N ALA A 78 -6.05 -0.57 33.04
CA ALA A 78 -5.20 -1.07 34.10
C ALA A 78 -5.51 -2.52 34.45
N VAL A 79 -6.79 -2.89 34.52
CA VAL A 79 -7.22 -4.29 34.75
C VAL A 79 -6.74 -5.18 33.60
N ALA A 80 -6.85 -4.73 32.35
CA ALA A 80 -6.41 -5.49 31.19
C ALA A 80 -4.88 -5.72 31.15
N LEU A 81 -4.09 -4.76 31.66
CA LEU A 81 -2.62 -4.80 31.61
C LEU A 81 -1.95 -5.33 32.89
N ALA A 82 -2.66 -5.39 34.03
CA ALA A 82 -2.08 -5.71 35.35
C ALA A 82 -1.38 -7.08 35.45
N GLN A 83 -1.75 -8.05 34.62
CA GLN A 83 -1.09 -9.36 34.59
C GLN A 83 0.30 -9.31 33.93
N ARG A 84 0.51 -8.38 33.00
CA ARG A 84 1.73 -8.23 32.18
C ARG A 84 2.73 -7.23 32.76
N ALA A 85 2.25 -6.24 33.52
CA ALA A 85 3.09 -5.24 34.16
C ALA A 85 3.56 -5.68 35.56
N ALA A 86 4.71 -5.18 35.99
CA ALA A 86 5.17 -5.34 37.37
C ALA A 86 4.29 -4.53 38.33
N ARG A 87 3.90 -3.32 37.91
CA ARG A 87 3.03 -2.40 38.65
C ARG A 87 2.21 -1.56 37.67
N VAL A 88 0.98 -1.21 38.05
CA VAL A 88 0.12 -0.27 37.30
C VAL A 88 -0.35 0.83 38.23
N ILE A 89 -0.13 2.08 37.83
CA ILE A 89 -0.58 3.29 38.51
C ILE A 89 -1.72 3.87 37.67
N VAL A 90 -2.90 4.06 38.28
CA VAL A 90 -4.09 4.57 37.59
C VAL A 90 -4.41 5.98 38.04
N GLY A 91 -4.23 6.95 37.14
CA GLY A 91 -4.46 8.37 37.38
C GLY A 91 -3.63 9.22 36.43
N GLY A 92 -3.45 10.49 36.77
CA GLY A 92 -2.57 11.40 36.04
C GLY A 92 -1.11 11.38 36.53
N PRO A 93 -0.18 12.07 35.84
CA PRO A 93 1.22 12.17 36.24
C PRO A 93 1.43 12.73 37.65
N ALA A 94 0.49 13.53 38.16
CA ALA A 94 0.52 14.06 39.52
C ALA A 94 0.53 12.96 40.60
N GLY A 95 0.05 11.74 40.26
CA GLY A 95 0.04 10.60 41.16
C GLY A 95 1.36 9.79 41.17
N LEU A 96 2.35 10.16 40.36
CA LEU A 96 3.67 9.53 40.42
C LEU A 96 4.39 9.92 41.73
N PRO A 97 5.18 9.03 42.36
CA PRO A 97 6.05 9.38 43.48
C PRO A 97 7.23 10.26 43.05
N ASP A 98 7.57 11.30 43.83
CA ASP A 98 8.60 12.29 43.46
C ASP A 98 10.04 11.76 43.55
N ASP A 99 10.25 10.72 44.34
CA ASP A 99 11.53 10.06 44.57
C ASP A 99 11.80 8.86 43.64
N GLU A 100 10.80 8.44 42.88
CA GLU A 100 10.90 7.29 41.98
C GLU A 100 11.43 7.69 40.59
N THR A 101 12.55 7.08 40.19
CA THR A 101 13.17 7.29 38.88
C THR A 101 13.32 5.99 38.09
N TYR A 102 13.34 6.11 36.77
CA TYR A 102 13.34 5.03 35.79
C TYR A 102 14.49 5.18 34.81
N ASP A 103 14.99 4.04 34.32
CA ASP A 103 16.06 4.00 33.32
C ASP A 103 15.56 4.48 31.96
N VAL A 104 14.32 4.11 31.62
CA VAL A 104 13.63 4.51 30.38
C VAL A 104 12.19 4.90 30.69
N VAL A 105 11.75 6.04 30.19
CA VAL A 105 10.35 6.47 30.19
C VAL A 105 9.83 6.43 28.75
N ILE A 106 8.72 5.75 28.50
CA ILE A 106 8.08 5.62 27.20
C ILE A 106 6.70 6.27 27.28
N ALA A 107 6.54 7.42 26.64
CA ALA A 107 5.29 8.16 26.47
C ALA A 107 4.90 8.19 24.98
N ALA A 108 4.85 7.01 24.35
CA ALA A 108 4.58 6.87 22.92
C ALA A 108 3.08 6.99 22.57
N ALA A 109 2.20 7.01 23.57
CA ALA A 109 0.79 7.38 23.42
C ALA A 109 0.55 8.91 23.32
N GLY A 110 1.60 9.72 23.52
CA GLY A 110 1.50 11.18 23.59
C GLY A 110 1.05 11.68 24.97
N LEU A 111 1.40 12.92 25.32
CA LEU A 111 1.15 13.45 26.67
C LEU A 111 -0.34 13.67 26.98
N ASP A 112 -1.14 13.95 25.96
CA ASP A 112 -2.58 14.21 26.08
C ASP A 112 -3.34 12.98 26.61
N GLN A 113 -2.86 11.77 26.31
CA GLN A 113 -3.45 10.51 26.79
C GLN A 113 -2.87 10.07 28.15
N VAL A 114 -1.78 10.68 28.60
CA VAL A 114 -1.22 10.45 29.94
C VAL A 114 -1.93 11.35 30.96
N GLU A 115 -2.29 12.58 30.57
CA GLU A 115 -3.04 13.47 31.45
C GLU A 115 -4.46 12.95 31.68
N SER A 116 -4.85 12.85 32.96
CA SER A 116 -6.23 12.53 33.33
C SER A 116 -7.08 13.80 33.41
N VAL A 117 -8.32 13.70 32.94
CA VAL A 117 -9.32 14.77 33.06
C VAL A 117 -9.98 14.83 34.44
N GLU A 118 -9.96 13.74 35.20
CA GLU A 118 -10.51 13.64 36.56
C GLU A 118 -9.50 14.07 37.64
N GLY A 119 -8.23 14.28 37.26
CA GLY A 119 -7.14 14.68 38.15
C GLY A 119 -6.73 16.16 38.03
N THR A 120 -5.68 16.56 38.75
CA THR A 120 -5.08 17.88 38.60
C THR A 120 -4.53 18.07 37.19
N ARG A 121 -5.04 19.08 36.47
CA ARG A 121 -4.56 19.45 35.13
C ARG A 121 -3.23 20.18 35.24
N LEU A 122 -2.18 19.56 34.73
CA LEU A 122 -0.81 20.09 34.68
C LEU A 122 -0.53 20.81 33.36
N GLY A 123 -1.30 20.49 32.32
CA GLY A 123 -1.04 20.93 30.95
C GLY A 123 0.23 20.31 30.36
N TRP A 124 0.46 20.53 29.07
CA TRP A 124 1.52 19.84 28.33
C TRP A 124 2.92 19.97 28.98
N ASN A 125 3.33 21.20 29.34
CA ASN A 125 4.63 21.45 29.97
C ASN A 125 4.73 20.83 31.38
N GLY A 126 3.64 20.82 32.15
CA GLY A 126 3.63 20.24 33.49
C GLY A 126 3.73 18.71 33.45
N VAL A 127 3.02 18.08 32.52
CA VAL A 127 3.15 16.63 32.26
C VAL A 127 4.57 16.30 31.81
N LEU A 128 5.13 17.04 30.84
CA LEU A 128 6.51 16.84 30.40
C LEU A 128 7.49 16.94 31.57
N THR A 129 7.39 18.00 32.37
CA THR A 129 8.26 18.22 33.54
C THR A 129 8.19 17.04 34.51
N ARG A 130 6.99 16.51 34.76
CA ARG A 130 6.80 15.39 35.67
C ARG A 130 7.42 14.10 35.15
N LEU A 131 7.30 13.81 33.86
CA LEU A 131 7.91 12.64 33.23
C LEU A 131 9.43 12.78 33.15
N VAL A 132 9.95 13.96 32.83
CA VAL A 132 11.41 14.24 32.82
C VAL A 132 12.03 14.06 34.21
N ALA A 133 11.34 14.49 35.26
CA ALA A 133 11.78 14.27 36.64
C ALA A 133 11.90 12.77 36.97
N ALA A 134 11.02 11.93 36.39
CA ALA A 134 11.04 10.48 36.56
C ALA A 134 12.16 9.80 35.74
N VAL A 135 12.80 10.47 34.79
CA VAL A 135 13.96 9.91 34.06
C VAL A 135 15.20 10.03 34.93
N ARG A 136 15.87 8.91 35.27
CA ARG A 136 17.14 8.96 36.01
C ARG A 136 18.23 9.73 35.24
N PRO A 137 19.27 10.27 35.89
CA PRO A 137 20.47 10.73 35.18
C PRO A 137 21.06 9.62 34.29
N GLY A 138 21.34 9.93 33.02
CA GLY A 138 21.77 8.94 32.00
C GLY A 138 20.62 8.13 31.37
N GLY A 139 19.40 8.27 31.89
CA GLY A 139 18.20 7.61 31.36
C GLY A 139 17.70 8.22 30.05
N ALA A 140 16.66 7.60 29.49
CA ALA A 140 16.05 8.00 28.22
C ALA A 140 14.55 8.27 28.34
N LEU A 141 14.05 9.20 27.52
CA LEU A 141 12.64 9.46 27.28
C LEU A 141 12.35 9.21 25.80
N LEU A 142 11.40 8.33 25.49
CA LEU A 142 10.79 8.18 24.18
C LEU A 142 9.40 8.83 24.21
N LEU A 143 9.21 9.91 23.45
CA LEU A 143 7.99 10.72 23.49
C LEU A 143 7.36 10.82 22.10
N ARG A 144 6.08 10.50 21.98
CA ARG A 144 5.29 10.83 20.78
C ARG A 144 4.72 12.23 20.88
N LEU A 145 4.76 12.96 19.78
CA LEU A 145 4.03 14.18 19.54
C LEU A 145 3.16 14.00 18.30
N ASP A 146 1.84 14.19 18.44
CA ASP A 146 0.92 14.17 17.32
C ASP A 146 1.07 15.44 16.48
N ASN A 147 1.14 15.29 15.16
CA ASN A 147 1.33 16.42 14.27
C ASN A 147 -0.03 17.07 13.98
N PRO A 148 -0.25 18.33 14.37
CA PRO A 148 -1.51 19.01 14.12
C PRO A 148 -1.81 19.23 12.63
N LEU A 149 -0.78 19.16 11.77
CA LEU A 149 -0.85 19.27 10.31
C LEU A 149 -0.49 17.95 9.61
N GLY A 150 -0.52 16.83 10.34
CA GLY A 150 -0.18 15.53 9.79
C GLY A 150 -1.11 15.08 8.66
N LEU A 151 -0.58 14.28 7.75
CA LEU A 151 -1.27 13.82 6.54
C LEU A 151 -2.64 13.19 6.83
N HIS A 152 -2.75 12.40 7.90
CA HIS A 152 -4.01 11.78 8.34
C HIS A 152 -5.16 12.79 8.51
N ARG A 153 -4.87 14.03 8.94
CA ARG A 153 -5.88 15.11 9.06
C ARG A 153 -6.24 15.73 7.72
N LEU A 154 -5.30 15.81 6.78
CA LEU A 154 -5.52 16.38 5.45
C LEU A 154 -6.41 15.48 4.58
N VAL A 155 -6.36 14.17 4.82
CA VAL A 155 -7.16 13.18 4.08
C VAL A 155 -8.44 12.77 4.82
N SER A 156 -8.60 13.12 6.10
CA SER A 156 -9.79 12.76 6.87
C SER A 156 -11.04 13.47 6.37
N THR A 157 -12.15 12.74 6.25
CA THR A 157 -13.47 13.30 5.99
C THR A 157 -14.12 13.89 7.25
N THR A 158 -13.67 13.45 8.43
CA THR A 158 -14.17 13.90 9.72
C THR A 158 -13.23 14.98 10.25
N PRO A 159 -13.73 16.19 10.56
CA PRO A 159 -12.89 17.23 11.13
C PRO A 159 -12.40 16.81 12.51
N TRP A 160 -11.13 17.08 12.81
CA TRP A 160 -10.44 16.63 14.02
C TRP A 160 -11.14 17.04 15.34
N HIS A 161 -11.82 18.20 15.36
CA HIS A 161 -12.53 18.71 16.54
C HIS A 161 -13.92 18.08 16.74
N ALA A 162 -14.35 17.19 15.84
CA ALA A 162 -15.61 16.47 15.93
C ALA A 162 -15.43 15.00 16.37
N ALA A 163 -14.21 14.58 16.73
CA ALA A 163 -13.94 13.24 17.26
C ALA A 163 -14.74 13.00 18.56
N ARG A 164 -15.24 11.78 18.75
CA ARG A 164 -16.09 11.37 19.89
C ARG A 164 -15.67 10.04 20.49
N ASP A 165 -14.45 9.59 20.20
CA ASP A 165 -13.93 8.34 20.73
C ASP A 165 -13.61 8.48 22.21
N ASP A 166 -13.57 7.34 22.92
CA ASP A 166 -13.29 7.28 24.36
C ASP A 166 -11.92 7.86 24.75
N SER A 167 -11.01 8.07 23.78
CA SER A 167 -9.70 8.70 24.01
C SER A 167 -9.66 10.21 23.70
N ALA A 168 -10.72 10.75 23.07
CA ALA A 168 -10.79 12.12 22.55
C ALA A 168 -11.19 13.17 23.60
N TRP A 169 -10.55 13.14 24.77
CA TRP A 169 -10.84 14.04 25.90
C TRP A 169 -10.11 15.39 25.85
N VAL A 170 -9.06 15.50 25.03
CA VAL A 170 -8.24 16.70 24.90
C VAL A 170 -8.36 17.22 23.47
N ILE A 171 -8.81 18.46 23.33
CA ILE A 171 -8.78 19.21 22.06
C ILE A 171 -7.37 19.82 21.95
N GLY A 172 -6.38 18.98 21.62
CA GLY A 172 -4.95 19.33 21.61
C GLY A 172 -4.47 20.01 20.32
N GLY A 173 -3.20 20.41 20.32
CA GLY A 173 -2.50 20.98 19.17
C GLY A 173 -2.61 22.50 19.04
N VAL A 174 -3.18 22.99 17.93
CA VAL A 174 -3.09 24.41 17.49
C VAL A 174 -3.73 25.40 18.47
N LEU A 175 -4.66 24.96 19.31
CA LEU A 175 -5.36 25.82 20.27
C LEU A 175 -4.58 26.03 21.57
N ASP A 176 -3.67 25.11 21.91
CA ASP A 176 -2.82 25.22 23.10
C ASP A 176 -1.42 25.69 22.72
N GLN A 177 -1.09 26.94 23.06
CA GLN A 177 0.24 27.52 22.79
C GLN A 177 1.38 26.80 23.54
N ALA A 178 1.07 26.06 24.61
CA ALA A 178 2.06 25.24 25.31
C ALA A 178 2.39 23.96 24.54
N HIS A 179 1.50 23.48 23.67
CA HIS A 179 1.68 22.28 22.88
C HIS A 179 2.60 22.55 21.68
N PRO A 180 3.69 21.79 21.47
CA PRO A 180 4.53 21.97 20.30
C PRO A 180 3.76 21.68 19.01
N ALA A 181 3.92 22.55 18.01
CA ALA A 181 3.28 22.41 16.71
C ALA A 181 4.18 21.71 15.67
N ASN A 182 5.49 21.57 15.95
CA ASN A 182 6.47 20.95 15.05
C ASN A 182 7.66 20.34 15.82
N ARG A 183 8.52 19.62 15.08
CA ARG A 183 9.73 18.95 15.60
C ARG A 183 10.70 19.90 16.30
N ASP A 184 10.91 21.10 15.76
CA ASP A 184 11.87 22.05 16.32
C ASP A 184 11.40 22.60 17.66
N GLN A 185 10.12 22.94 17.77
CA GLN A 185 9.51 23.33 19.05
C GLN A 185 9.59 22.18 20.07
N LEU A 186 9.35 20.93 19.66
CA LEU A 186 9.51 19.77 20.54
C LEU A 186 10.96 19.64 21.04
N ARG A 187 11.93 19.76 20.13
CA ARG A 187 13.37 19.70 20.44
C ARG A 187 13.76 20.81 21.42
N GLU A 188 13.28 22.02 21.21
CA GLU A 188 13.49 23.16 22.10
C GLU A 188 12.90 22.90 23.50
N ARG A 189 11.66 22.40 23.58
CA ARG A 189 11.01 22.07 24.86
C ARG A 189 11.75 20.98 25.64
N LEU A 190 12.17 19.91 24.95
CA LEU A 190 12.95 18.84 25.57
C LEU A 190 14.31 19.34 26.06
N THR A 191 14.96 20.22 25.29
CA THR A 191 16.23 20.85 25.67
C THR A 191 16.05 21.77 26.87
N GLY A 192 15.00 22.59 26.87
CA GLY A 192 14.63 23.45 27.99
C GLY A 192 14.29 22.67 29.27
N ALA A 193 13.77 21.45 29.14
CA ALA A 193 13.55 20.52 30.24
C ALA A 193 14.82 19.77 30.70
N GLY A 194 15.98 20.03 30.08
CA GLY A 194 17.26 19.42 30.46
C GLY A 194 17.55 18.06 29.82
N LEU A 195 16.79 17.65 28.79
CA LEU A 195 17.09 16.48 27.98
C LEU A 195 17.90 16.86 26.73
N ARG A 196 18.61 15.89 26.17
CA ARG A 196 19.31 16.02 24.88
C ARG A 196 18.60 15.15 23.85
N PRO A 197 17.85 15.73 22.89
CA PRO A 197 17.27 15.00 21.78
C PRO A 197 18.35 14.26 20.99
N ARG A 198 18.10 12.99 20.65
CA ARG A 198 19.07 12.10 19.99
C ARG A 198 18.61 11.60 18.63
N ALA A 199 17.35 11.20 18.52
CA ALA A 199 16.77 10.68 17.29
C ALA A 199 15.29 11.02 17.21
N CYS A 200 14.74 11.06 15.99
CA CYS A 200 13.35 11.35 15.74
C CYS A 200 12.86 10.48 14.59
N TRP A 201 11.73 9.79 14.79
CA TRP A 201 11.08 9.02 13.75
C TRP A 201 9.74 9.65 13.37
N ALA A 202 9.50 9.78 12.08
CA ALA A 202 8.21 10.07 11.49
C ALA A 202 7.34 8.81 11.52
N ALA A 203 6.16 8.90 12.12
CA ALA A 203 5.20 7.81 12.25
C ALA A 203 4.11 7.91 11.19
N TYR A 204 3.91 6.81 10.45
CA TYR A 204 2.90 6.66 9.42
C TYR A 204 2.10 5.36 9.61
N PRO A 205 0.84 5.31 9.15
CA PRO A 205 0.04 6.41 8.58
C PRO A 205 -0.77 7.17 9.63
N ASP A 206 -0.68 6.74 10.89
CA ASP A 206 -1.32 7.33 12.06
C ASP A 206 -0.34 7.28 13.25
N GLY A 207 -0.55 8.11 14.28
CA GLY A 207 0.30 8.16 15.46
C GLY A 207 0.06 7.02 16.47
N ALA A 208 -1.16 6.50 16.56
CA ALA A 208 -1.52 5.43 17.50
C ALA A 208 -1.30 4.03 16.90
N THR A 209 -1.53 3.86 15.60
CA THR A 209 -1.40 2.58 14.89
C THR A 209 -0.35 2.63 13.78
N ALA A 210 0.77 3.30 14.06
CA ALA A 210 1.86 3.46 13.11
C ALA A 210 2.39 2.10 12.60
N THR A 211 2.22 1.83 11.31
CA THR A 211 2.79 0.67 10.61
C THR A 211 4.15 0.97 10.00
N ALA A 212 4.60 2.22 10.01
CA ALA A 212 5.96 2.62 9.65
C ALA A 212 6.52 3.69 10.60
N LEU A 213 7.77 3.51 11.02
CA LEU A 213 8.59 4.51 11.71
C LEU A 213 9.84 4.75 10.86
N LEU A 214 10.00 5.97 10.34
CA LEU A 214 11.10 6.36 9.46
C LEU A 214 11.94 7.44 10.13
N ASP A 215 13.26 7.32 10.12
CA ASP A 215 14.15 8.35 10.66
C ASP A 215 13.88 9.68 9.94
N ALA A 216 13.47 10.69 10.70
CA ALA A 216 12.98 11.95 10.16
C ALA A 216 14.08 12.75 9.46
N ASP A 217 15.32 12.68 9.95
CA ASP A 217 16.45 13.41 9.37
C ASP A 217 16.95 12.73 8.07
N GLN A 218 16.83 11.40 7.98
CA GLN A 218 17.04 10.66 6.71
C GLN A 218 15.91 10.91 5.73
N LEU A 219 14.67 11.01 6.21
CA LEU A 219 13.49 11.27 5.39
C LEU A 219 13.55 12.67 4.76
N ASP A 220 14.00 13.69 5.49
CA ASP A 220 14.23 15.05 5.00
C ASP A 220 15.27 15.11 3.87
N ARG A 221 16.31 14.26 3.94
CA ARG A 221 17.38 14.16 2.94
C ARG A 221 17.05 13.21 1.79
N GLY A 222 16.13 12.28 2.00
CA GLY A 222 15.87 11.11 1.18
C GLY A 222 14.83 11.29 0.08
N ALA A 223 14.67 12.49 -0.49
CA ALA A 223 13.63 12.83 -1.46
C ALA A 223 13.62 12.01 -2.78
N GLY A 224 14.49 11.00 -2.93
CA GLY A 224 14.51 10.07 -4.05
C GLY A 224 14.73 8.62 -3.63
N CYS A 225 14.46 8.26 -2.37
CA CYS A 225 14.71 6.92 -1.86
C CYS A 225 13.54 5.96 -2.14
N GLY A 226 13.78 4.92 -2.95
CA GLY A 226 12.79 3.91 -3.29
C GLY A 226 12.30 3.09 -2.10
N LEU A 227 13.12 2.91 -1.05
CA LEU A 227 12.68 2.28 0.20
C LEU A 227 11.59 3.11 0.88
N PHE A 228 11.83 4.41 1.09
CA PHE A 228 10.85 5.27 1.76
C PHE A 228 9.59 5.43 0.93
N ASP A 229 9.71 5.49 -0.40
CA ASP A 229 8.58 5.50 -1.32
C ASP A 229 7.68 4.27 -1.10
N ALA A 230 8.25 3.06 -1.20
CA ALA A 230 7.51 1.81 -1.01
C ALA A 230 6.92 1.67 0.39
N VAL A 231 7.65 2.05 1.44
CA VAL A 231 7.17 1.96 2.83
C VAL A 231 6.03 2.95 3.09
N LEU A 232 6.15 4.20 2.64
CA LEU A 232 5.09 5.21 2.79
C LEU A 232 3.84 4.82 2.00
N HIS A 233 4.02 4.38 0.75
CA HIS A 233 2.92 3.91 -0.08
C HIS A 233 2.20 2.74 0.59
N GLY A 234 2.93 1.70 1.01
CA GLY A 234 2.37 0.52 1.67
C GLY A 234 1.66 0.85 2.99
N ALA A 235 2.27 1.68 3.84
CA ALA A 235 1.69 2.08 5.11
C ALA A 235 0.35 2.80 4.91
N CYS A 236 0.30 3.80 4.02
CA CYS A 236 -0.91 4.58 3.76
C CYS A 236 -1.97 3.78 2.98
N ALA A 237 -1.60 2.99 1.98
CA ALA A 237 -2.55 2.16 1.24
C ALA A 237 -3.21 1.10 2.14
N GLY A 238 -2.43 0.51 3.06
CA GLY A 238 -2.92 -0.50 4.00
C GLY A 238 -3.93 0.06 5.01
N ALA A 239 -3.61 1.14 5.72
CA ALA A 239 -4.48 1.65 6.78
C ALA A 239 -5.75 2.32 6.28
N PHE A 240 -5.71 2.94 5.10
CA PHE A 240 -6.88 3.62 4.53
C PHE A 240 -7.63 2.76 3.52
N GLY A 241 -7.24 1.49 3.31
CA GLY A 241 -7.72 0.65 2.21
C GLY A 241 -9.23 0.44 2.12
N ALA A 242 -9.98 0.64 3.21
CA ALA A 242 -11.45 0.61 3.24
C ALA A 242 -12.08 1.93 3.70
N ALA A 243 -11.26 2.93 4.04
CA ALA A 243 -11.73 4.20 4.56
C ALA A 243 -12.14 5.15 3.42
N THR A 244 -13.16 5.96 3.67
CA THR A 244 -13.47 7.11 2.82
C THR A 244 -12.54 8.26 3.19
N VAL A 245 -11.85 8.82 2.20
CA VAL A 245 -10.84 9.87 2.38
C VAL A 245 -11.08 11.02 1.41
N LEU A 246 -10.60 12.22 1.72
CA LEU A 246 -10.69 13.37 0.82
C LEU A 246 -9.79 13.19 -0.42
N GLN A 247 -8.56 12.72 -0.21
CA GLN A 247 -7.53 12.50 -1.23
C GLN A 247 -6.79 11.19 -0.93
N ASP A 248 -6.21 10.57 -1.96
CA ASP A 248 -5.36 9.39 -1.82
C ASP A 248 -4.16 9.67 -0.88
N PRO A 249 -4.10 9.03 0.30
CA PRO A 249 -3.04 9.24 1.28
C PRO A 249 -1.71 8.66 0.84
N ALA A 250 -1.69 7.56 0.09
CA ALA A 250 -0.46 6.93 -0.36
C ALA A 250 0.23 7.84 -1.39
N ARG A 251 -0.53 8.40 -2.33
CA ARG A 251 0.01 9.38 -3.27
C ARG A 251 0.51 10.64 -2.56
N LEU A 252 -0.28 11.19 -1.63
CA LEU A 252 0.11 12.39 -0.89
C LEU A 252 1.40 12.19 -0.07
N ALA A 253 1.59 11.01 0.51
CA ALA A 253 2.80 10.69 1.27
C ALA A 253 4.04 10.61 0.36
N VAL A 254 3.93 9.98 -0.81
CA VAL A 254 5.01 9.88 -1.80
C VAL A 254 5.33 11.25 -2.43
N ASP A 255 4.32 12.06 -2.72
CA ASP A 255 4.53 13.44 -3.19
C ASP A 255 5.23 14.29 -2.13
N ALA A 256 4.86 14.14 -0.85
CA ALA A 256 5.54 14.80 0.26
C ALA A 256 7.00 14.35 0.39
N LEU A 257 7.29 13.05 0.18
CA LEU A 257 8.66 12.53 0.16
C LEU A 257 9.49 13.22 -0.91
N HIS A 258 9.00 13.25 -2.15
CA HIS A 258 9.72 13.87 -3.27
C HIS A 258 9.82 15.40 -3.16
N ALA A 259 8.92 16.04 -2.42
CA ALA A 259 9.02 17.45 -2.08
C ALA A 259 9.98 17.75 -0.91
N GLY A 260 10.56 16.73 -0.26
CA GLY A 260 11.37 16.88 0.96
C GLY A 260 10.56 17.35 2.17
N ARG A 261 9.28 16.96 2.23
CA ARG A 261 8.30 17.36 3.26
C ARG A 261 7.63 16.18 3.94
N ALA A 262 8.03 14.94 3.66
CA ALA A 262 7.41 13.78 4.29
C ALA A 262 7.56 13.83 5.82
N ALA A 263 8.73 14.15 6.37
CA ALA A 263 8.85 14.25 7.82
C ALA A 263 7.97 15.36 8.41
N ASP A 264 7.83 16.50 7.73
CA ASP A 264 6.97 17.63 8.16
C ASP A 264 5.48 17.26 8.16
N LEU A 265 5.04 16.41 7.23
CA LEU A 265 3.66 15.96 7.07
C LEU A 265 3.38 14.62 7.76
N ALA A 266 4.36 14.05 8.46
CA ALA A 266 4.19 12.82 9.21
C ALA A 266 3.04 12.95 10.22
N PRO A 267 2.09 12.00 10.30
CA PRO A 267 1.02 11.98 11.27
C PRO A 267 1.43 12.23 12.73
N ALA A 268 2.57 11.70 13.14
CA ALA A 268 3.17 11.97 14.43
C ALA A 268 4.70 11.85 14.35
N TRP A 269 5.38 12.31 15.39
CA TRP A 269 6.82 12.16 15.58
C TRP A 269 7.11 11.46 16.89
N LEU A 270 8.00 10.46 16.87
CA LEU A 270 8.54 9.84 18.07
C LEU A 270 9.97 10.33 18.28
N MET A 271 10.20 11.06 19.38
CA MET A 271 11.49 11.62 19.71
C MET A 271 12.13 10.86 20.88
N LEU A 272 13.35 10.37 20.67
CA LEU A 272 14.20 9.83 21.72
C LEU A 272 15.10 10.94 22.24
N ALA A 273 15.06 11.20 23.54
CA ALA A 273 15.92 12.16 24.21
C ALA A 273 16.57 11.53 25.46
N ARG A 274 17.78 11.95 25.82
CA ARG A 274 18.51 11.41 26.98
C ARG A 274 18.76 12.48 28.03
N ARG A 275 18.65 12.10 29.30
CA ARG A 275 19.07 12.94 30.42
C ARG A 275 20.59 12.80 30.59
N PRO A 276 21.37 13.88 30.66
CA PRO A 276 22.82 13.79 30.87
C PRO A 276 23.17 13.01 32.15
N GLY A 277 24.02 11.97 32.05
CA GLY A 277 24.41 11.11 33.18
C GLY A 277 25.73 11.45 33.86
N GLY A 278 26.61 12.21 33.21
CA GLY A 278 27.94 12.59 33.70
C GLY A 278 28.93 12.92 32.57
N PRO A 279 30.17 13.35 32.89
CA PRO A 279 31.16 13.78 31.89
C PRO A 279 31.77 12.66 31.04
N THR A 280 31.60 11.39 31.42
CA THR A 280 32.17 10.22 30.73
C THR A 280 31.10 9.30 30.17
N ASP A 281 29.90 9.80 29.88
CA ASP A 281 28.82 9.00 29.30
C ASP A 281 29.22 8.60 27.86
N PRO A 282 29.76 7.38 27.64
CA PRO A 282 30.07 6.96 26.29
C PRO A 282 28.69 6.74 25.67
N GLY A 283 28.33 7.55 24.68
CA GLY A 283 27.12 7.35 23.92
C GLY A 283 27.13 5.96 23.32
N ALA A 284 26.63 4.98 24.07
CA ALA A 284 26.25 3.67 23.56
C ALA A 284 24.95 3.88 22.78
N ASP A 285 25.04 4.73 21.77
CA ASP A 285 24.06 4.86 20.72
C ASP A 285 24.27 3.59 19.89
N GLY A 286 23.66 2.50 20.36
CA GLY A 286 23.53 1.31 19.54
C GLY A 286 22.94 1.70 18.20
N ASN A 287 23.27 0.96 17.14
CA ASN A 287 22.82 1.26 15.78
C ASN A 287 21.27 1.38 15.76
N LEU A 288 20.77 2.61 15.69
CA LEU A 288 19.35 2.93 15.69
C LEU A 288 18.77 2.72 14.28
N PRO A 289 17.51 2.27 14.18
CA PRO A 289 16.94 1.97 12.88
C PRO A 289 16.62 3.24 12.09
N VAL A 290 16.96 3.20 10.81
CA VAL A 290 16.55 4.19 9.80
C VAL A 290 15.09 3.97 9.40
N ALA A 291 14.64 2.72 9.35
CA ALA A 291 13.25 2.38 9.08
C ALA A 291 12.81 1.14 9.87
N LEU A 292 11.60 1.19 10.38
CA LEU A 292 10.85 0.04 10.89
C LEU A 292 9.51 0.00 10.18
N ALA A 293 9.20 -1.08 9.47
CA ALA A 293 7.96 -1.20 8.71
C ALA A 293 7.27 -2.53 9.04
N GLN A 294 5.98 -2.47 9.36
CA GLN A 294 5.15 -3.65 9.55
C GLN A 294 5.02 -4.39 8.22
N THR A 295 5.19 -5.71 8.27
CA THR A 295 5.06 -6.58 7.09
C THR A 295 3.95 -7.58 7.30
N GLY A 296 2.98 -7.59 6.38
CA GLY A 296 1.75 -8.39 6.51
C GLY A 296 0.66 -7.73 7.36
N GLN A 297 -0.58 -8.21 7.20
CA GLN A 297 -1.72 -7.79 8.03
C GLN A 297 -1.71 -8.50 9.39
N SER A 298 -2.40 -7.90 10.37
CA SER A 298 -2.58 -8.49 11.69
C SER A 298 -3.19 -9.90 11.58
N GLY A 299 -2.56 -10.88 12.23
CA GLY A 299 -3.05 -12.27 12.25
C GLY A 299 -2.48 -13.21 11.18
N GLN A 300 -1.52 -12.78 10.36
CA GLN A 300 -0.82 -13.64 9.39
C GLN A 300 0.63 -13.93 9.80
N PRO A 301 1.22 -15.06 9.36
CA PRO A 301 2.63 -15.35 9.56
C PRO A 301 3.51 -14.44 8.68
N GLY A 302 3.60 -13.16 9.05
CA GLY A 302 4.64 -12.24 8.60
C GLY A 302 5.87 -12.34 9.50
N THR A 303 6.98 -11.71 9.11
CA THR A 303 8.19 -11.57 9.96
C THR A 303 8.00 -10.55 11.08
N GLY A 304 6.77 -10.06 11.30
CA GLY A 304 6.47 -8.91 12.14
C GLY A 304 6.94 -7.61 11.46
N VAL A 305 8.08 -7.09 11.91
CA VAL A 305 8.61 -5.77 11.54
C VAL A 305 9.92 -5.92 10.77
N LEU A 306 9.98 -5.30 9.59
CA LEU A 306 11.19 -5.12 8.81
C LEU A 306 12.02 -3.99 9.40
N GLU A 307 13.32 -4.23 9.63
CA GLU A 307 14.25 -3.24 10.18
C GLU A 307 15.30 -2.86 9.12
N VAL A 308 15.63 -1.57 9.02
CA VAL A 308 16.74 -1.06 8.23
C VAL A 308 17.65 -0.27 9.14
N LEU A 309 18.94 -0.58 9.09
CA LEU A 309 19.98 0.05 9.90
C LEU A 309 20.90 0.89 9.02
N ASP A 310 21.43 1.97 9.60
CA ASP A 310 22.51 2.75 8.98
C ASP A 310 23.86 2.06 9.27
N ASP A 311 24.69 1.91 8.26
CA ASP A 311 26.00 1.27 8.34
C ASP A 311 27.00 2.13 7.57
N PRO A 312 28.30 2.13 7.91
CA PRO A 312 29.30 2.91 7.18
C PRO A 312 29.31 2.67 5.66
N SER A 313 28.84 1.51 5.19
CA SER A 313 28.72 1.15 3.77
C SER A 313 27.39 1.56 3.11
N GLY A 314 26.49 2.21 3.85
CA GLY A 314 25.12 2.53 3.44
C GLY A 314 24.10 1.70 4.21
N TRP A 315 22.83 1.80 3.83
CA TRP A 315 21.77 1.12 4.56
C TRP A 315 21.79 -0.39 4.33
N ARG A 316 21.46 -1.14 5.39
CA ARG A 316 21.37 -2.61 5.33
C ARG A 316 20.11 -3.10 6.03
N TRP A 317 19.64 -4.25 5.59
CA TRP A 317 18.58 -4.96 6.29
C TRP A 317 19.05 -5.38 7.70
N GLY A 318 18.21 -5.10 8.69
CA GLY A 318 18.41 -5.48 10.08
C GLY A 318 17.93 -6.91 10.31
N HIS A 319 18.79 -7.74 10.90
CA HIS A 319 18.35 -9.04 11.41
C HIS A 319 17.65 -8.85 12.74
N HIS A 320 16.32 -8.78 12.74
CA HIS A 320 15.57 -8.95 13.97
C HIS A 320 15.32 -10.45 14.17
N ALA A 321 16.18 -11.10 14.95
CA ALA A 321 15.87 -12.40 15.55
C ALA A 321 14.80 -12.17 16.63
N GLY A 322 13.56 -11.90 16.21
CA GLY A 322 12.43 -11.92 17.12
C GLY A 322 12.26 -13.34 17.63
N ALA A 323 12.45 -13.49 18.95
CA ALA A 323 12.06 -14.59 19.84
C ALA A 323 11.57 -15.85 19.14
N ASP A 324 12.34 -16.94 19.28
CA ASP A 324 11.98 -18.30 18.87
C ASP A 324 10.93 -18.30 17.74
N ALA A 325 11.41 -18.22 16.51
CA ALA A 325 10.77 -18.97 15.45
C ALA A 325 10.78 -20.43 15.94
N GLY A 326 9.83 -20.77 16.80
CA GLY A 326 9.56 -22.11 17.25
C GLY A 326 9.44 -22.85 15.96
N THR A 327 10.47 -23.63 15.68
CA THR A 327 10.79 -24.22 14.39
C THR A 327 9.46 -24.53 13.72
N THR A 328 9.01 -23.68 12.79
CA THR A 328 7.90 -24.04 11.93
C THR A 328 8.53 -25.09 11.06
N THR A 329 8.49 -26.29 11.62
CA THR A 329 9.01 -27.52 11.08
C THR A 329 8.48 -27.55 9.67
N ALA A 330 9.39 -27.75 8.72
CA ALA A 330 9.13 -27.87 7.29
C ALA A 330 7.66 -28.21 7.05
N ALA A 331 6.94 -27.28 6.45
CA ALA A 331 5.51 -27.37 6.26
C ALA A 331 5.15 -28.80 5.82
N ALA A 332 4.11 -29.35 6.46
CA ALA A 332 3.61 -30.71 6.23
C ALA A 332 3.61 -31.03 4.72
N PRO A 333 3.79 -32.31 4.32
CA PRO A 333 4.01 -32.73 2.92
C PRO A 333 2.89 -32.39 1.91
N PHE A 334 1.91 -31.57 2.28
CA PHE A 334 0.86 -30.98 1.45
C PHE A 334 1.01 -29.47 1.18
N ALA A 335 2.10 -28.81 1.61
CA ALA A 335 2.39 -27.39 1.34
C ALA A 335 2.74 -27.05 -0.13
N SER A 336 2.65 -28.03 -1.04
CA SER A 336 3.02 -27.92 -2.45
C SER A 336 2.01 -27.15 -3.32
N ARG A 337 1.33 -26.12 -2.79
CA ARG A 337 0.29 -25.35 -3.52
C ARG A 337 0.33 -23.83 -3.33
N GLU A 338 1.25 -23.29 -2.54
CA GLU A 338 1.40 -21.84 -2.39
C GLU A 338 2.17 -21.25 -3.57
N ALA A 339 1.67 -20.18 -4.19
CA ALA A 339 2.28 -19.60 -5.39
C ALA A 339 3.54 -18.76 -5.06
N ALA A 340 3.63 -18.26 -3.84
CA ALA A 340 4.73 -17.49 -3.31
C ALA A 340 4.95 -17.81 -1.84
N TYR A 341 6.17 -17.66 -1.35
CA TYR A 341 6.47 -17.78 0.08
C TYR A 341 7.44 -16.67 0.47
N ARG A 342 7.53 -16.43 1.78
CA ARG A 342 8.45 -15.44 2.32
C ARG A 342 9.67 -16.11 2.94
N ASP A 343 10.86 -15.67 2.53
CA ASP A 343 12.17 -16.06 3.02
C ASP A 343 12.83 -14.85 3.71
N PRO A 344 12.71 -14.72 5.04
CA PRO A 344 13.27 -13.59 5.78
C PRO A 344 14.80 -13.55 5.70
N ALA A 345 15.46 -14.69 5.49
CA ALA A 345 16.92 -14.75 5.39
C ALA A 345 17.45 -14.10 4.09
N ALA A 346 16.58 -13.94 3.08
CA ALA A 346 16.92 -13.19 1.86
C ALA A 346 17.09 -11.69 2.11
N LEU A 347 16.60 -11.15 3.24
CA LEU A 347 16.89 -9.79 3.71
C LEU A 347 18.27 -9.75 4.37
N SER A 348 19.28 -10.15 3.62
CA SER A 348 20.68 -10.09 4.00
C SER A 348 21.44 -9.22 3.01
N GLY A 349 22.12 -8.19 3.53
CA GLY A 349 22.95 -7.28 2.74
C GLY A 349 22.42 -5.85 2.60
N PRO A 350 22.98 -5.08 1.66
CA PRO A 350 22.66 -3.66 1.50
C PRO A 350 21.26 -3.47 0.93
N VAL A 351 20.59 -2.39 1.37
CA VAL A 351 19.34 -1.94 0.76
C VAL A 351 19.67 -1.31 -0.59
N PRO A 352 19.03 -1.73 -1.69
CA PRO A 352 19.22 -1.12 -3.00
C PRO A 352 18.95 0.39 -3.02
N THR A 353 19.84 1.15 -3.66
CA THR A 353 19.70 2.59 -3.87
C THR A 353 18.84 2.91 -5.09
N GLY A 354 18.39 4.16 -5.21
CA GLY A 354 17.63 4.65 -6.37
C GLY A 354 16.15 4.91 -6.06
N ARG A 355 15.37 5.20 -7.12
CA ARG A 355 13.94 5.51 -7.05
C ARG A 355 13.08 4.31 -7.43
N LEU A 356 11.88 4.22 -6.88
CA LEU A 356 10.94 3.16 -7.22
C LEU A 356 10.50 3.27 -8.69
N LEU A 357 10.52 2.16 -9.43
CA LEU A 357 10.16 2.11 -10.84
C LEU A 357 8.72 2.57 -11.05
N HIS A 358 7.79 2.14 -10.19
CA HIS A 358 6.39 2.56 -10.20
C HIS A 358 6.26 4.09 -10.25
N THR A 359 6.96 4.79 -9.35
CA THR A 359 6.90 6.24 -9.23
C THR A 359 7.52 6.94 -10.43
N LEU A 360 8.65 6.42 -10.94
CA LEU A 360 9.27 6.94 -12.16
C LEU A 360 8.34 6.82 -13.38
N LEU A 361 7.68 5.68 -13.55
CA LEU A 361 6.71 5.46 -14.62
C LEU A 361 5.49 6.37 -14.47
N LEU A 362 4.97 6.52 -13.26
CA LEU A 362 3.83 7.39 -12.99
C LEU A 362 4.17 8.87 -13.27
N ASP A 363 5.31 9.35 -12.78
CA ASP A 363 5.78 10.72 -13.05
C ASP A 363 5.98 10.99 -14.54
N ALA A 364 6.48 10.01 -15.29
CA ALA A 364 6.66 10.12 -16.74
C ALA A 364 5.32 10.10 -17.47
N ALA A 365 4.35 9.28 -17.04
CA ALA A 365 2.99 9.27 -17.58
C ALA A 365 2.28 10.60 -17.35
N LEU A 366 2.34 11.15 -16.13
CA LEU A 366 1.74 12.45 -15.78
C LEU A 366 2.35 13.59 -16.61
N ARG A 367 3.66 13.55 -16.86
CA ARG A 367 4.36 14.52 -17.73
C ARG A 367 4.20 14.25 -19.22
N ARG A 368 3.54 13.14 -19.61
CA ARG A 368 3.41 12.65 -20.98
C ARG A 368 4.77 12.45 -21.68
N ASP A 369 5.79 12.09 -20.91
CA ASP A 369 7.15 11.84 -21.39
C ASP A 369 7.28 10.38 -21.86
N LEU A 370 6.88 10.15 -23.11
CA LEU A 370 6.96 8.84 -23.75
C LEU A 370 8.41 8.35 -23.97
N ALA A 371 9.39 9.25 -24.01
CA ALA A 371 10.79 8.88 -24.20
C ALA A 371 11.36 8.25 -22.91
N THR A 372 11.10 8.90 -21.77
CA THR A 372 11.46 8.37 -20.45
C THR A 372 10.72 7.06 -20.15
N LEU A 373 9.40 6.99 -20.44
CA LEU A 373 8.63 5.74 -20.32
C LEU A 373 9.26 4.59 -21.11
N ARG A 374 9.58 4.82 -22.40
CA ARG A 374 10.19 3.78 -23.24
C ARG A 374 11.52 3.30 -22.68
N THR A 375 12.36 4.23 -22.22
CA THR A 375 13.69 3.91 -21.66
C THR A 375 13.55 3.07 -20.39
N LEU A 376 12.70 3.49 -19.46
CA LEU A 376 12.47 2.77 -18.20
C LEU A 376 11.89 1.37 -18.42
N LEU A 377 10.94 1.24 -19.34
CA LEU A 377 10.28 -0.03 -19.65
C LEU A 377 11.23 -1.00 -20.39
N HIS A 378 12.03 -0.52 -21.34
CA HIS A 378 13.07 -1.34 -21.98
C HIS A 378 14.12 -1.80 -20.97
N GLY A 379 14.58 -0.91 -20.09
CA GLY A 379 15.56 -1.27 -19.05
C GLY A 379 14.99 -2.31 -18.08
N TYR A 380 13.73 -2.16 -17.68
CA TYR A 380 13.04 -3.13 -16.81
C TYR A 380 12.90 -4.51 -17.48
N ALA A 381 12.46 -4.55 -18.75
CA ALA A 381 12.32 -5.80 -19.48
C ALA A 381 13.67 -6.47 -19.75
N GLY A 382 14.70 -5.69 -20.11
CA GLY A 382 16.07 -6.18 -20.30
C GLY A 382 16.67 -6.72 -18.99
N TRP A 383 16.41 -6.06 -17.86
CA TRP A 383 16.81 -6.55 -16.55
C TRP A 383 16.12 -7.87 -16.19
N LEU A 384 14.80 -7.98 -16.38
CA LEU A 384 14.08 -9.24 -16.18
C LEU A 384 14.66 -10.36 -17.06
N ALA A 385 14.91 -10.09 -18.35
CA ALA A 385 15.51 -11.06 -19.25
C ALA A 385 16.90 -11.52 -18.76
N GLY A 386 17.70 -10.62 -18.19
CA GLY A 386 18.99 -10.93 -17.57
C GLY A 386 18.91 -11.79 -16.31
N GLN A 387 17.76 -11.85 -15.64
CA GLN A 387 17.51 -12.73 -14.47
C GLN A 387 16.93 -14.09 -14.87
N ALA A 388 16.52 -14.28 -16.12
CA ALA A 388 15.91 -15.51 -16.57
C ALA A 388 16.95 -16.64 -16.73
N GLY A 389 16.54 -17.87 -16.43
CA GLY A 389 17.30 -19.06 -16.75
C GLY A 389 17.45 -19.28 -18.27
N ALA A 390 18.25 -20.26 -18.67
CA ALA A 390 18.44 -20.61 -20.08
C ALA A 390 17.14 -21.03 -20.80
N ASP A 391 16.11 -21.41 -20.04
CA ASP A 391 14.77 -21.75 -20.50
C ASP A 391 13.82 -20.53 -20.60
N GLY A 392 14.32 -19.31 -20.34
CA GLY A 392 13.53 -18.08 -20.38
C GLY A 392 12.57 -17.93 -19.21
N ARG A 393 12.76 -18.70 -18.12
CA ARG A 393 11.90 -18.67 -16.94
C ARG A 393 12.59 -17.95 -15.77
N LEU A 394 11.80 -17.23 -14.99
CA LEU A 394 12.22 -16.50 -13.81
C LEU A 394 11.87 -17.29 -12.55
N ALA A 395 12.77 -17.28 -11.58
CA ALA A 395 12.58 -17.90 -10.28
C ALA A 395 12.74 -16.88 -9.14
N GLY A 396 12.35 -17.26 -7.92
CA GLY A 396 12.62 -16.49 -6.71
C GLY A 396 12.01 -15.10 -6.72
N ALA A 397 12.75 -14.11 -6.21
CA ALA A 397 12.26 -12.74 -6.07
C ALA A 397 12.10 -12.01 -7.42
N ALA A 398 12.97 -12.30 -8.40
CA ALA A 398 12.87 -11.73 -9.74
C ALA A 398 11.57 -12.13 -10.45
N ALA A 399 11.07 -13.36 -10.21
CA ALA A 399 9.77 -13.78 -10.71
C ALA A 399 8.62 -12.95 -10.14
N LEU A 400 8.74 -12.44 -8.92
CA LEU A 400 7.75 -11.60 -8.23
C LEU A 400 7.99 -10.09 -8.37
N ALA A 401 9.11 -9.68 -8.98
CA ALA A 401 9.50 -8.29 -9.11
C ALA A 401 8.51 -7.50 -9.99
N SER A 402 7.60 -6.76 -9.37
CA SER A 402 6.69 -5.80 -10.01
C SER A 402 7.24 -4.38 -9.88
N THR A 403 6.62 -3.42 -10.57
CA THR A 403 7.11 -2.03 -10.62
C THR A 403 7.17 -1.34 -9.25
N ASP A 404 6.35 -1.78 -8.29
CA ASP A 404 6.30 -1.35 -6.90
C ASP A 404 7.30 -2.06 -5.96
N ASN A 405 8.10 -3.01 -6.48
CA ASN A 405 9.18 -3.68 -5.75
C ASN A 405 10.52 -3.65 -6.50
N VAL A 406 10.65 -2.78 -7.51
CA VAL A 406 11.88 -2.61 -8.29
C VAL A 406 12.37 -1.17 -8.15
N VAL A 407 13.62 -1.01 -7.75
CA VAL A 407 14.29 0.30 -7.73
C VAL A 407 15.19 0.47 -8.94
N VAL A 408 15.34 1.73 -9.35
CA VAL A 408 16.15 2.16 -10.48
C VAL A 408 17.18 3.19 -10.00
N ASP A 409 18.45 2.88 -10.23
CA ASP A 409 19.59 3.77 -9.98
C ASP A 409 20.39 3.94 -11.27
N GLY A 410 20.11 5.02 -12.00
CA GLY A 410 20.60 5.20 -13.37
C GLY A 410 20.07 4.10 -14.29
N GLU A 411 20.96 3.26 -14.80
CA GLU A 411 20.62 2.10 -15.65
C GLU A 411 20.52 0.78 -14.87
N ARG A 412 20.73 0.81 -13.55
CA ARG A 412 20.70 -0.39 -12.71
C ARG A 412 19.31 -0.60 -12.14
N TYR A 413 18.86 -1.84 -12.20
CA TYR A 413 17.57 -2.29 -11.65
C TYR A 413 17.84 -3.35 -10.58
N ALA A 414 17.10 -3.29 -9.47
CA ALA A 414 17.21 -4.25 -8.38
C ALA A 414 15.86 -4.45 -7.68
N VAL A 415 15.65 -5.66 -7.16
CA VAL A 415 14.50 -5.94 -6.29
C VAL A 415 14.71 -5.28 -4.94
N LEU A 416 13.74 -4.49 -4.48
CA LEU A 416 13.81 -3.78 -3.20
C LEU A 416 13.67 -4.75 -2.02
N ASP A 417 12.54 -5.45 -1.92
CA ASP A 417 12.29 -6.51 -0.93
C ASP A 417 12.45 -7.89 -1.59
N PRO A 418 13.62 -8.55 -1.43
CA PRO A 418 13.86 -9.89 -1.95
C PRO A 418 13.26 -11.01 -1.07
N SER A 419 12.59 -10.69 0.04
CA SER A 419 12.04 -11.70 0.95
C SER A 419 10.91 -12.51 0.32
N TRP A 420 10.13 -11.93 -0.59
CA TRP A 420 9.09 -12.66 -1.29
C TRP A 420 9.67 -13.41 -2.49
N ARG A 421 9.38 -14.71 -2.56
CA ARG A 421 9.90 -15.62 -3.58
C ARG A 421 8.78 -16.41 -4.22
N ALA A 422 8.80 -16.53 -5.54
CA ALA A 422 7.90 -17.44 -6.22
C ALA A 422 8.26 -18.89 -5.89
N THR A 423 7.25 -19.72 -5.63
CA THR A 423 7.43 -21.17 -5.43
C THR A 423 7.79 -21.86 -6.74
N ASP A 424 7.07 -21.50 -7.80
CA ASP A 424 7.27 -22.00 -9.15
C ASP A 424 7.94 -20.94 -10.03
N THR A 425 8.56 -21.38 -11.13
CA THR A 425 9.13 -20.46 -12.12
C THR A 425 8.05 -19.91 -13.03
N LEU A 426 8.18 -18.64 -13.43
CA LEU A 426 7.26 -17.96 -14.36
C LEU A 426 7.94 -17.69 -15.70
N PRO A 427 7.25 -17.81 -16.85
CA PRO A 427 7.78 -17.32 -18.12
C PRO A 427 8.11 -15.83 -18.03
N GLY A 428 9.21 -15.40 -18.65
CA GLY A 428 9.65 -13.99 -18.62
C GLY A 428 8.57 -13.00 -19.06
N ASP A 429 7.89 -13.27 -20.18
CA ASP A 429 6.82 -12.41 -20.70
C ASP A 429 5.61 -12.35 -19.76
N VAL A 430 5.29 -13.44 -19.05
CA VAL A 430 4.21 -13.47 -18.05
C VAL A 430 4.56 -12.61 -16.83
N ALA A 431 5.82 -12.65 -16.38
CA ALA A 431 6.29 -11.81 -15.28
C ALA A 431 6.31 -10.32 -15.65
N LEU A 432 6.79 -10.00 -16.86
CA LEU A 432 6.73 -8.63 -17.41
C LEU A 432 5.28 -8.15 -17.50
N ALA A 433 4.41 -8.93 -18.15
CA ALA A 433 2.99 -8.63 -18.30
C ALA A 433 2.31 -8.43 -16.94
N ARG A 434 2.69 -9.19 -15.90
CA ARG A 434 2.15 -9.03 -14.54
C ARG A 434 2.51 -7.68 -13.94
N GLY A 435 3.79 -7.30 -13.99
CA GLY A 435 4.25 -6.01 -13.50
C GLY A 435 3.63 -4.81 -14.24
N LEU A 436 3.49 -4.93 -15.56
CA LEU A 436 2.84 -3.91 -16.40
C LEU A 436 1.33 -3.83 -16.18
N TRP A 437 0.67 -4.98 -15.97
CA TRP A 437 -0.76 -5.03 -15.68
C TRP A 437 -1.09 -4.36 -14.35
N ARG A 438 -0.32 -4.62 -13.29
CA ARG A 438 -0.48 -3.93 -11.98
C ARG A 438 -0.36 -2.41 -12.15
N PHE A 439 0.66 -1.96 -12.90
CA PHE A 439 0.84 -0.54 -13.19
C PHE A 439 -0.31 0.05 -14.02
N ALA A 440 -0.76 -0.65 -15.06
CA ALA A 440 -1.88 -0.21 -15.90
C ALA A 440 -3.20 -0.12 -15.10
N ALA A 441 -3.46 -1.10 -14.23
CA ALA A 441 -4.63 -1.12 -13.36
C ALA A 441 -4.61 0.08 -12.40
N ALA A 442 -3.48 0.32 -11.73
CA ALA A 442 -3.31 1.48 -10.85
C ALA A 442 -3.45 2.81 -11.60
N LEU A 443 -2.83 2.92 -12.79
CA LEU A 443 -2.87 4.13 -13.61
C LEU A 443 -4.31 4.50 -14.03
N LEU A 444 -5.08 3.52 -14.49
CA LEU A 444 -6.43 3.71 -15.00
C LEU A 444 -7.46 3.89 -13.88
N THR A 445 -7.47 3.01 -12.89
CA THR A 445 -8.45 3.06 -11.79
C THR A 445 -8.17 4.25 -10.86
N GLY A 446 -6.90 4.61 -10.66
CA GLY A 446 -6.48 5.81 -9.92
C GLY A 446 -6.80 7.14 -10.59
N GLY A 447 -7.21 7.13 -11.86
CA GLY A 447 -7.61 8.33 -12.60
C GLY A 447 -6.46 9.27 -12.94
N TYR A 448 -5.23 8.76 -12.99
CA TYR A 448 -4.06 9.56 -13.30
C TYR A 448 -4.04 9.99 -14.77
N ALA A 449 -3.54 11.20 -15.02
CA ALA A 449 -3.36 11.68 -16.38
C ALA A 449 -2.33 10.82 -17.13
N HIS A 450 -2.67 10.38 -18.34
CA HIS A 450 -1.81 9.54 -19.17
C HIS A 450 -1.95 9.87 -20.67
N PRO A 451 -0.95 9.52 -21.51
CA PRO A 451 -0.96 9.90 -22.93
C PRO A 451 -1.83 9.02 -23.84
N TRP A 452 -2.31 7.86 -23.36
CA TRP A 452 -3.08 6.92 -24.18
C TRP A 452 -4.59 7.21 -24.22
N SER A 453 -5.29 6.62 -25.21
CA SER A 453 -6.74 6.76 -25.38
C SER A 453 -7.51 6.26 -24.16
N SER A 454 -8.58 6.98 -23.80
CA SER A 454 -9.53 6.59 -22.74
C SER A 454 -10.32 5.30 -23.05
N THR A 455 -10.27 4.82 -24.30
CA THR A 455 -10.98 3.61 -24.75
C THR A 455 -10.22 2.32 -24.50
N LEU A 456 -8.98 2.39 -24.00
CA LEU A 456 -8.20 1.19 -23.69
C LEU A 456 -8.66 0.60 -22.35
N ASP A 457 -8.94 -0.70 -22.36
CA ASP A 457 -9.07 -1.49 -21.13
C ASP A 457 -7.69 -1.76 -20.51
N VAL A 458 -7.66 -2.25 -19.27
CA VAL A 458 -6.41 -2.54 -18.55
C VAL A 458 -5.51 -3.50 -19.35
N ALA A 459 -6.11 -4.53 -19.95
CA ALA A 459 -5.39 -5.49 -20.77
C ALA A 459 -4.79 -4.85 -22.05
N GLY A 460 -5.56 -3.99 -22.74
CA GLY A 460 -5.10 -3.26 -23.91
C GLY A 460 -3.97 -2.29 -23.59
N LEU A 461 -4.04 -1.58 -22.46
CA LEU A 461 -2.94 -0.73 -22.02
C LEU A 461 -1.69 -1.56 -21.66
N THR A 462 -1.86 -2.71 -21.02
CA THR A 462 -0.75 -3.63 -20.71
C THR A 462 -0.01 -4.06 -21.98
N VAL A 463 -0.74 -4.41 -23.05
CA VAL A 463 -0.16 -4.74 -24.36
C VAL A 463 0.63 -3.56 -24.94
N VAL A 464 0.07 -2.35 -24.88
CA VAL A 464 0.77 -1.13 -25.35
C VAL A 464 2.06 -0.87 -24.56
N LEU A 465 2.03 -1.04 -23.24
CA LEU A 465 3.22 -0.91 -22.40
C LEU A 465 4.26 -2.00 -22.72
N GLY A 466 3.82 -3.22 -23.03
CA GLY A 466 4.69 -4.30 -23.51
C GLY A 466 5.41 -3.92 -24.80
N GLY A 467 4.68 -3.38 -25.78
CA GLY A 467 5.27 -2.87 -27.02
C GLY A 467 6.26 -1.72 -26.78
N LEU A 468 5.99 -0.84 -25.81
CA LEU A 468 6.93 0.19 -25.37
C LEU A 468 8.15 -0.36 -24.62
N ALA A 469 8.06 -1.55 -24.06
CA ALA A 469 9.18 -2.28 -23.46
C ALA A 469 9.99 -3.10 -24.49
N GLY A 470 9.52 -3.16 -25.75
CA GLY A 470 10.15 -3.94 -26.82
C GLY A 470 9.66 -5.39 -26.94
N HIS A 471 8.56 -5.75 -26.28
CA HIS A 471 7.98 -7.10 -26.26
C HIS A 471 6.60 -7.13 -26.94
N ASP A 472 6.34 -8.18 -27.73
CA ASP A 472 5.05 -8.40 -28.37
C ASP A 472 4.13 -9.22 -27.46
N LEU A 473 3.47 -8.54 -26.53
CA LEU A 473 2.52 -9.16 -25.60
C LEU A 473 1.13 -9.25 -26.24
N ASP A 474 0.47 -10.39 -26.08
CA ASP A 474 -0.93 -10.54 -26.48
C ASP A 474 -1.88 -10.61 -25.28
N ARG A 475 -3.19 -10.55 -25.54
CA ARG A 475 -4.21 -10.62 -24.47
C ARG A 475 -4.21 -11.97 -23.75
N ALA A 476 -3.78 -13.05 -24.39
CA ALA A 476 -3.68 -14.37 -23.76
C ALA A 476 -2.58 -14.39 -22.69
N THR A 477 -1.42 -13.83 -23.00
CA THR A 477 -0.29 -13.63 -22.07
C THR A 477 -0.70 -12.75 -20.90
N VAL A 478 -1.44 -11.66 -21.16
CA VAL A 478 -1.99 -10.82 -20.07
C VAL A 478 -2.96 -11.60 -19.18
N ALA A 479 -3.84 -12.44 -19.75
CA ALA A 479 -4.75 -13.26 -18.96
C ALA A 479 -4.02 -14.32 -18.10
N GLU A 480 -2.89 -14.87 -18.59
CA GLU A 480 -1.99 -15.70 -17.78
C GLU A 480 -1.34 -14.91 -16.64
N ALA A 481 -0.87 -13.70 -16.93
CA ALA A 481 -0.28 -12.83 -15.92
C ALA A 481 -1.28 -12.47 -14.81
N VAL A 482 -2.54 -12.18 -15.14
CA VAL A 482 -3.60 -11.90 -14.15
C VAL A 482 -3.92 -13.13 -13.29
N ARG A 483 -3.90 -14.34 -13.87
CA ARG A 483 -4.06 -15.58 -13.08
C ARG A 483 -2.91 -15.81 -12.11
N ALA A 484 -1.68 -15.56 -12.55
CA ALA A 484 -0.50 -15.64 -11.70
C ALA A 484 -0.58 -14.59 -10.57
N GLU A 485 -0.98 -13.36 -10.89
CA GLU A 485 -1.19 -12.29 -9.91
C GLU A 485 -2.23 -12.68 -8.85
N ALA A 486 -3.39 -13.19 -9.26
CA ALA A 486 -4.42 -13.62 -8.34
C ALA A 486 -3.94 -14.76 -7.42
N ALA A 487 -3.13 -15.69 -7.94
CA ALA A 487 -2.56 -16.76 -7.13
C ALA A 487 -1.55 -16.23 -6.10
N ILE A 488 -0.67 -15.31 -6.50
CA ILE A 488 0.31 -14.67 -5.62
C ILE A 488 -0.40 -13.82 -4.56
N ALA A 489 -1.29 -12.92 -4.97
CA ALA A 489 -2.06 -12.06 -4.06
C ALA A 489 -2.90 -12.88 -3.08
N ALA A 490 -3.52 -13.98 -3.53
CA ALA A 490 -4.23 -14.88 -2.63
C ALA A 490 -3.31 -15.50 -1.59
N THR A 491 -2.07 -15.89 -1.94
CA THR A 491 -1.10 -16.38 -0.96
C THR A 491 -0.65 -15.26 -0.01
N LEU A 492 -0.36 -14.06 -0.51
CA LEU A 492 0.00 -12.89 0.30
C LEU A 492 -1.09 -12.53 1.31
N HIS A 493 -2.35 -12.70 0.94
CA HIS A 493 -3.51 -12.40 1.78
C HIS A 493 -4.09 -13.64 2.49
N GLY A 494 -3.43 -14.81 2.45
CA GLY A 494 -3.89 -16.01 3.14
C GLY A 494 -5.28 -16.49 2.73
N LEU A 495 -5.66 -16.28 1.46
CA LEU A 495 -6.98 -16.61 0.93
C LEU A 495 -7.08 -18.10 0.57
N ASP A 496 -8.22 -18.69 0.91
CA ASP A 496 -8.59 -20.05 0.51
C ASP A 496 -8.81 -20.18 -1.01
N ALA A 497 -9.09 -21.40 -1.48
CA ALA A 497 -9.23 -21.67 -2.91
C ALA A 497 -10.44 -21.00 -3.56
N GLU A 498 -11.53 -20.84 -2.82
CA GLU A 498 -12.75 -20.20 -3.32
C GLU A 498 -12.53 -18.68 -3.48
N ARG A 499 -11.98 -18.04 -2.45
CA ARG A 499 -11.61 -16.62 -2.46
C ARG A 499 -10.53 -16.31 -3.50
N ARG A 500 -9.61 -17.24 -3.76
CA ARG A 500 -8.64 -17.11 -4.86
C ARG A 500 -9.32 -17.10 -6.23
N ALA A 501 -10.31 -17.98 -6.46
CA ALA A 501 -11.04 -18.02 -7.72
C ALA A 501 -11.91 -16.77 -7.91
N ALA A 502 -12.52 -16.29 -6.82
CA ALA A 502 -13.23 -15.00 -6.80
C ALA A 502 -12.29 -13.85 -7.15
N LEU A 503 -11.13 -13.74 -6.49
CA LEU A 503 -10.13 -12.72 -6.76
C LEU A 503 -9.64 -12.77 -8.22
N ALA A 504 -9.38 -13.95 -8.77
CA ALA A 504 -8.99 -14.09 -10.18
C ALA A 504 -10.07 -13.55 -11.14
N THR A 505 -11.35 -13.77 -10.82
CA THR A 505 -12.48 -13.25 -11.60
C THR A 505 -12.58 -11.73 -11.47
N GLU A 506 -12.43 -11.20 -10.25
CA GLU A 506 -12.43 -9.76 -9.96
C GLU A 506 -11.30 -9.05 -10.70
N LEU A 507 -10.07 -9.55 -10.62
CA LEU A 507 -8.92 -8.95 -11.31
C LEU A 507 -9.05 -8.98 -12.84
N GLN A 508 -9.70 -10.00 -13.41
CA GLN A 508 -9.99 -10.06 -14.85
C GLN A 508 -11.09 -9.07 -15.27
N ALA A 509 -12.00 -8.74 -14.37
CA ALA A 509 -13.13 -7.86 -14.64
C ALA A 509 -12.81 -6.37 -14.48
N VAL A 510 -11.61 -6.02 -13.97
CA VAL A 510 -11.21 -4.62 -13.71
C VAL A 510 -11.37 -3.76 -14.96
N ALA A 511 -12.26 -2.77 -14.85
CA ALA A 511 -12.55 -1.79 -15.88
C ALA A 511 -11.88 -0.44 -15.56
N PRO A 512 -11.56 0.39 -16.58
CA PRO A 512 -10.98 1.72 -16.36
C PRO A 512 -11.85 2.67 -15.52
N THR A 513 -13.15 2.40 -15.44
CA THR A 513 -14.14 3.18 -14.68
C THR A 513 -14.39 2.65 -13.27
N ASP A 514 -13.77 1.53 -12.91
CA ASP A 514 -13.90 1.00 -11.56
C ASP A 514 -13.28 1.96 -10.55
N PRO A 515 -13.79 1.99 -9.30
CA PRO A 515 -13.13 2.73 -8.25
C PRO A 515 -11.69 2.23 -8.10
N PRO A 516 -10.75 3.12 -7.72
CA PRO A 516 -9.39 2.71 -7.42
C PRO A 516 -9.37 1.63 -6.34
N VAL A 517 -8.44 0.69 -6.48
CA VAL A 517 -8.18 -0.32 -5.45
C VAL A 517 -7.59 0.39 -4.23
N GLY A 518 -8.20 0.20 -3.05
CA GLY A 518 -7.79 0.84 -1.81
C GLY A 518 -8.76 1.94 -1.35
N ALA A 519 -8.22 2.99 -0.73
CA ALA A 519 -9.02 4.03 -0.08
C ALA A 519 -10.02 4.69 -1.04
N HIS A 520 -11.25 4.89 -0.57
CA HIS A 520 -12.29 5.56 -1.36
C HIS A 520 -12.11 7.07 -1.31
N SER A 521 -11.27 7.61 -2.19
CA SER A 521 -11.01 9.05 -2.27
C SER A 521 -12.15 9.82 -2.96
N TYR A 522 -12.62 10.89 -2.33
CA TYR A 522 -13.57 11.83 -2.93
C TYR A 522 -13.03 12.49 -4.20
N GLN A 523 -11.75 12.85 -4.24
CA GLN A 523 -11.11 13.40 -5.44
C GLN A 523 -11.12 12.37 -6.59
N GLN A 524 -10.69 11.14 -6.34
CA GLN A 524 -10.67 10.10 -7.37
C GLN A 524 -12.08 9.73 -7.84
N LEU A 525 -13.06 9.67 -6.92
CA LEU A 525 -14.47 9.46 -7.26
C LEU A 525 -15.02 10.59 -8.16
N ARG A 526 -14.69 11.84 -7.85
CA ARG A 526 -15.07 13.00 -8.68
C ARG A 526 -14.46 12.90 -10.08
N GLU A 527 -13.19 12.53 -10.20
CA GLU A 527 -12.54 12.35 -11.50
C GLU A 527 -13.08 11.14 -12.28
N ALA A 528 -13.38 10.02 -11.60
CA ALA A 528 -14.07 8.89 -12.21
C ALA A 528 -15.45 9.29 -12.75
N TRP A 529 -16.22 10.07 -12.00
CA TRP A 529 -17.50 10.60 -12.44
C TRP A 529 -17.37 11.52 -13.66
N LEU A 530 -16.38 12.42 -13.67
CA LEU A 530 -16.12 13.30 -14.83
C LEU A 530 -15.78 12.48 -16.09
N ARG A 531 -14.94 11.45 -15.97
CA ARG A 531 -14.60 10.54 -17.07
C ARG A 531 -15.81 9.78 -17.60
N GLN A 532 -16.63 9.22 -16.71
CA GLN A 532 -17.87 8.55 -17.11
C GLN A 532 -18.81 9.50 -17.86
N ARG A 533 -18.92 10.77 -17.41
CA ARG A 533 -19.74 11.79 -18.08
C ARG A 533 -19.21 12.12 -19.49
N GLU A 534 -17.89 12.21 -19.65
CA GLU A 534 -17.25 12.43 -20.95
C GLU A 534 -17.48 11.24 -21.90
N GLU A 535 -17.34 10.02 -21.41
CA GLU A 535 -17.56 8.81 -22.22
C GLU A 535 -19.04 8.67 -22.63
N ILE A 536 -19.99 8.92 -21.73
CA ILE A 536 -21.42 8.96 -22.07
C ILE A 536 -21.68 10.01 -23.15
N SER A 537 -21.06 11.19 -23.05
CA SER A 537 -21.20 12.26 -24.05
C SER A 537 -20.65 11.83 -25.41
N ARG A 538 -19.50 11.15 -25.43
CA ARG A 538 -18.88 10.61 -26.64
C ARG A 538 -19.73 9.51 -27.27
N LEU A 539 -20.21 8.55 -26.48
CA LEU A 539 -21.08 7.48 -26.94
C LEU A 539 -22.40 8.04 -27.50
N ALA A 540 -22.99 9.03 -26.86
CA ALA A 540 -24.18 9.72 -27.37
C ALA A 540 -23.92 10.42 -28.71
N ALA A 541 -22.74 11.03 -28.89
CA ALA A 541 -22.35 11.64 -30.17
C ALA A 541 -22.13 10.58 -31.26
N LEU A 542 -21.51 9.44 -30.92
CA LEU A 542 -21.32 8.32 -31.85
C LEU A 542 -22.66 7.71 -32.28
N THR A 543 -23.58 7.46 -31.35
CA THR A 543 -24.92 6.95 -31.66
C THR A 543 -25.67 7.89 -32.60
N ARG A 544 -25.62 9.20 -32.33
CA ARG A 544 -26.22 10.22 -33.20
C ARG A 544 -25.63 10.18 -34.60
N TRP A 545 -24.30 10.10 -34.71
CA TRP A 545 -23.62 9.99 -35.99
C TRP A 545 -23.98 8.70 -36.74
N THR A 546 -24.11 7.57 -36.05
CA THR A 546 -24.54 6.32 -36.68
C THR A 546 -26.00 6.38 -37.15
N ASP A 547 -26.88 7.04 -36.41
CA ASP A 547 -28.29 7.24 -36.80
C ASP A 547 -28.39 8.15 -38.02
N GLU A 548 -27.61 9.22 -38.07
CA GLU A 548 -27.50 10.09 -39.24
C GLU A 548 -26.97 9.31 -40.47
N LEU A 549 -25.97 8.46 -40.27
CA LEU A 549 -25.41 7.62 -41.32
C LEU A 549 -26.43 6.60 -41.84
N LEU A 550 -27.15 5.92 -40.96
CA LEU A 550 -28.23 4.98 -41.31
C LEU A 550 -29.34 5.70 -42.08
N THR A 551 -29.81 6.84 -41.57
CA THR A 551 -30.82 7.66 -42.22
C THR A 551 -30.37 8.12 -43.61
N SER A 552 -29.10 8.51 -43.76
CA SER A 552 -28.54 8.90 -45.06
C SER A 552 -28.53 7.74 -46.06
N ARG A 553 -28.18 6.52 -45.61
CA ARG A 553 -28.18 5.30 -46.42
C ARG A 553 -29.59 4.87 -46.80
N GLU A 554 -30.55 4.93 -45.87
CA GLU A 554 -31.96 4.66 -46.18
C GLU A 554 -32.49 5.63 -47.24
N ARG A 555 -32.22 6.93 -47.10
CA ARG A 555 -32.59 7.93 -48.12
C ARG A 555 -31.90 7.65 -49.47
N ALA A 556 -30.67 7.15 -49.47
CA ALA A 556 -29.97 6.77 -50.69
C ALA A 556 -30.59 5.51 -51.34
N LEU A 557 -30.95 4.50 -50.54
CA LEU A 557 -31.64 3.30 -50.98
C LEU A 557 -33.02 3.63 -51.57
N ARG A 558 -33.85 4.42 -50.89
CA ARG A 558 -35.15 4.88 -51.42
C ARG A 558 -35.00 5.63 -52.74
N ARG A 559 -33.96 6.46 -52.88
CA ARG A 559 -33.64 7.15 -54.14
C ARG A 559 -33.21 6.19 -55.25
N ALA A 560 -32.43 5.16 -54.92
CA ALA A 560 -32.04 4.11 -55.86
C ALA A 560 -33.24 3.26 -56.30
N GLU A 561 -34.11 2.86 -55.37
CA GLU A 561 -35.37 2.16 -55.65
C GLU A 561 -36.30 2.99 -56.54
N ALA A 562 -36.47 4.28 -56.25
CA ALA A 562 -37.26 5.18 -57.10
C ALA A 562 -36.69 5.28 -58.52
N LYS A 563 -35.35 5.36 -58.67
CA LYS A 563 -34.69 5.33 -59.98
C LYS A 563 -34.89 3.99 -60.70
N ILE A 564 -34.81 2.85 -60.00
CA ILE A 564 -35.10 1.52 -60.56
C ILE A 564 -36.58 1.43 -60.96
N GLY A 565 -37.50 1.98 -60.18
CA GLY A 565 -38.92 2.07 -60.50
C GLY A 565 -39.19 2.88 -61.77
N LEU A 566 -38.56 4.04 -61.91
CA LEU A 566 -38.62 4.88 -63.12
C LEU A 566 -38.01 4.17 -64.33
N LEU A 567 -36.83 3.57 -64.17
CA LEU A 567 -36.18 2.81 -65.25
C LEU A 567 -36.99 1.58 -65.64
N SER A 568 -37.59 0.87 -64.68
CA SER A 568 -38.44 -0.31 -64.95
C SER A 568 -39.83 0.01 -65.50
N GLY A 569 -40.31 1.23 -65.28
CA GLY A 569 -41.49 1.80 -65.92
C GLY A 569 -41.24 2.31 -67.35
N SER A 570 -39.99 2.61 -67.72
CA SER A 570 -39.64 3.07 -69.06
C SER A 570 -39.82 1.96 -70.13
N ILE A 571 -40.33 2.34 -71.30
CA ILE A 571 -40.63 1.45 -72.44
C ILE A 571 -39.38 0.65 -72.87
N SER A 572 -38.18 1.22 -72.74
CA SER A 572 -36.90 0.57 -73.02
C SER A 572 -36.56 -0.59 -72.06
N TYR A 573 -37.01 -0.57 -70.80
CA TYR A 573 -36.82 -1.70 -69.87
C TYR A 573 -37.82 -2.83 -70.08
N ARG A 574 -39.06 -2.54 -70.51
CA ARG A 574 -40.01 -3.61 -70.94
C ARG A 574 -39.53 -4.32 -72.20
N VAL A 575 -38.91 -3.60 -73.14
CA VAL A 575 -38.26 -4.17 -74.33
C VAL A 575 -36.99 -4.95 -73.95
N GLY A 576 -36.17 -4.44 -73.02
CA GLY A 576 -34.99 -5.15 -72.50
C GLY A 576 -35.32 -6.45 -71.74
N ARG A 577 -36.42 -6.50 -70.98
CA ARG A 577 -36.87 -7.71 -70.27
C ARG A 577 -37.40 -8.79 -71.23
N LEU A 578 -37.97 -8.40 -72.37
CA LEU A 578 -38.31 -9.32 -73.45
C LEU A 578 -37.08 -9.89 -74.18
N ALA A 579 -35.96 -9.15 -74.23
CA ALA A 579 -34.70 -9.63 -74.83
C ALA A 579 -33.85 -10.52 -73.90
N ILE A 580 -33.87 -10.27 -72.57
CA ILE A 580 -32.99 -10.98 -71.61
C ILE A 580 -33.58 -12.31 -71.12
N THR A 581 -34.90 -12.46 -71.10
CA THR A 581 -35.57 -13.69 -70.66
C THR A 581 -35.29 -14.92 -71.56
N PRO A 582 -35.28 -14.83 -72.91
CA PRO A 582 -34.85 -15.95 -73.75
C PRO A 582 -33.36 -16.29 -73.59
N ALA A 583 -32.49 -15.30 -73.33
CA ALA A 583 -31.06 -15.53 -73.12
C ALA A 583 -30.74 -16.31 -71.82
N ARG A 584 -31.51 -16.10 -70.74
CA ARG A 584 -31.35 -16.86 -69.48
C ARG A 584 -31.89 -18.30 -69.58
N LEU A 585 -32.93 -18.54 -70.37
CA LEU A 585 -33.43 -19.89 -70.67
C LEU A 585 -32.45 -20.66 -71.56
N ALA A 586 -31.85 -20.03 -72.57
CA ALA A 586 -30.80 -20.63 -73.41
C ALA A 586 -29.55 -21.03 -72.59
N LYS A 587 -29.14 -20.20 -71.62
CA LYS A 587 -27.98 -20.50 -70.75
C LYS A 587 -28.25 -21.63 -69.74
N ARG A 588 -29.50 -21.80 -69.28
CA ARG A 588 -29.91 -22.96 -68.46
C ARG A 588 -30.04 -24.24 -69.31
N GLY A 589 -30.56 -24.15 -70.54
CA GLY A 589 -30.58 -25.25 -71.51
C GLY A 589 -29.18 -25.74 -71.89
N ALA A 590 -28.24 -24.83 -72.15
CA ALA A 590 -26.85 -25.16 -72.45
C ALA A 590 -26.11 -25.83 -71.26
N ARG A 591 -26.42 -25.43 -70.01
CA ARG A 591 -25.86 -26.09 -68.82
C ARG A 591 -26.47 -27.46 -68.55
N ALA A 592 -27.75 -27.66 -68.85
CA ALA A 592 -28.41 -28.98 -68.77
C ALA A 592 -27.89 -29.94 -69.86
N ALA A 593 -27.69 -29.45 -71.09
CA ALA A 593 -27.08 -30.22 -72.18
C ALA A 593 -25.61 -30.56 -71.87
N LYS A 594 -24.83 -29.63 -71.30
CA LYS A 594 -23.45 -29.89 -70.86
C LYS A 594 -23.38 -30.93 -69.73
N ARG A 595 -24.36 -30.98 -68.83
CA ARG A 595 -24.44 -32.04 -67.79
C ARG A 595 -24.79 -33.41 -68.39
N ARG A 596 -25.72 -33.48 -69.36
CA ARG A 596 -26.07 -34.72 -70.07
C ARG A 596 -24.95 -35.25 -70.96
N ALA A 597 -24.18 -34.38 -71.60
CA ALA A 597 -22.98 -34.76 -72.35
C ALA A 597 -21.87 -35.27 -71.43
N ARG A 598 -21.70 -34.71 -70.23
CA ARG A 598 -20.72 -35.19 -69.25
C ARG A 598 -21.09 -36.54 -68.62
N SER A 599 -22.39 -36.84 -68.46
CA SER A 599 -22.84 -38.16 -68.01
C SER A 599 -22.79 -39.23 -69.11
N ALA A 600 -22.81 -38.85 -70.40
CA ALA A 600 -22.67 -39.75 -71.53
C ALA A 600 -21.21 -40.05 -71.92
N LEU A 601 -20.26 -39.21 -71.46
CA LEU A 601 -18.82 -39.33 -71.71
C LEU A 601 -18.00 -39.82 -70.50
N ALA A 602 -18.67 -40.24 -69.42
CA ALA A 602 -17.99 -40.95 -68.33
C ALA A 602 -17.78 -42.41 -68.76
N PRO A 603 -16.53 -42.88 -68.95
CA PRO A 603 -16.27 -44.28 -69.30
C PRO A 603 -16.72 -45.19 -68.15
N ARG A 604 -17.50 -46.22 -68.50
CA ARG A 604 -17.69 -47.41 -67.67
C ARG A 604 -16.32 -48.06 -67.47
N GLN A 605 -15.72 -47.84 -66.30
CA GLN A 605 -14.69 -48.72 -65.75
C GLN A 605 -15.22 -49.23 -64.41
N GLU A 606 -15.88 -50.38 -64.47
CA GLU A 606 -15.99 -51.39 -63.41
C GLU A 606 -16.88 -52.50 -63.96
N GLU A 607 -16.24 -53.48 -64.60
CA GLU A 607 -16.61 -54.91 -64.67
C GLU A 607 -15.70 -55.60 -65.69
N GLN A 608 -14.53 -56.07 -65.25
CA GLN A 608 -14.00 -57.43 -65.48
C GLN A 608 -12.50 -57.51 -65.11
N GLN A 609 -12.26 -58.34 -64.09
CA GLN A 609 -11.02 -59.05 -63.73
C GLN A 609 -9.92 -58.29 -63.00
#